data_AF-A0A820QDI8-F1
#
_entry.id   AF-A0A820QDI8-F1
#
_cell.length_a   1.000
_cell.length_b   1.000
_cell.length_c   1.000
_cell.angle_alpha   90.00
_cell.angle_beta   90.00
_cell.angle_gamma   90.00
#
_symmetry.space_group_name_H-M   'P 1'
#
loop_
_entity.id
_entity.type
_entity.pdbx_description
1 polymer ?
#
loop_
_entity_poly.entity_id
_entity_poly.type
_entity_poly.pdbx_seq_one_letter_code
_entity_poly.pdbx_strand_id
1 'polypeptide(L)'
;MFNWFYWAINIGAISSIATTNIEKYHSFWLAYLVPLVVFTGSIIVLIVGRKRYILTPPTGSLLLRAGRVLMKAIRMRSKLGKRADRPHFLDYAKEIPSSPINEDEQNTVAQLSENQFIDDFKQAIRACRVFLFYPFYWICYNQLSTNLVSQAAQMNDIFR
;
A
#
# COMPACT_ATOMS: atom_id res chain seq x y z
N MET A 1 -18.76 4.89 9.42
CA MET A 1 -17.44 4.52 9.97
C MET A 1 -16.31 5.32 9.33
N PHE A 2 -16.17 5.30 7.98
CA PHE A 2 -15.10 6.03 7.30
C PHE A 2 -15.03 7.54 7.61
N ASN A 3 -16.15 8.27 7.60
CA ASN A 3 -16.13 9.72 7.88
C ASN A 3 -15.61 10.05 9.29
N TRP A 4 -16.05 9.30 10.30
CA TRP A 4 -15.56 9.46 11.68
C TRP A 4 -14.08 9.13 11.82
N PHE A 5 -13.60 8.13 11.08
CA PHE A 5 -12.18 7.79 11.01
C PHE A 5 -11.35 8.93 10.41
N TYR A 6 -11.78 9.49 9.26
CA TYR A 6 -11.11 10.64 8.66
C TYR A 6 -11.13 11.87 9.57
N TRP A 7 -12.25 12.11 10.25
CA TRP A 7 -12.36 13.23 11.18
C TRP A 7 -11.39 13.07 12.38
N ALA A 8 -11.29 11.86 12.94
CA ALA A 8 -10.34 11.55 14.00
C ALA A 8 -8.87 11.72 13.55
N ILE A 9 -8.53 11.34 12.31
CA ILE A 9 -7.18 11.58 11.75
C ILE A 9 -6.89 13.07 11.65
N ASN A 10 -7.84 13.88 11.16
CA ASN A 10 -7.65 15.32 11.06
C ASN A 10 -7.43 15.96 12.44
N ILE A 11 -8.16 15.52 13.47
CA ILE A 11 -7.93 15.96 14.85
C ILE A 11 -6.56 15.51 15.36
N GLY A 12 -6.18 14.25 15.09
CA GLY A 12 -4.87 13.73 15.44
C GLY A 12 -3.74 14.52 14.78
N ALA A 13 -3.90 14.98 13.54
CA ALA A 13 -2.89 15.77 12.86
C ALA A 13 -2.61 17.12 13.57
N ILE A 14 -3.62 17.72 14.21
CA ILE A 14 -3.49 18.95 15.00
C ILE A 14 -2.63 18.71 16.26
N SER A 15 -2.53 17.46 16.76
CA SER A 15 -1.71 17.17 17.93
C SER A 15 -0.21 17.47 17.71
N SER A 16 0.26 17.50 16.45
CA SER A 16 1.63 17.91 16.13
C SER A 16 1.95 19.34 16.60
N ILE A 17 0.98 20.25 16.47
CA ILE A 17 1.08 21.63 16.96
C ILE A 17 1.10 21.65 18.50
N ALA A 18 0.32 20.79 19.15
CA ALA A 18 0.36 20.68 20.61
C ALA A 18 1.75 20.19 21.09
N THR A 19 2.35 19.20 20.42
CA THR A 19 3.68 18.68 20.75
C THR A 19 4.76 19.75 20.60
N THR A 20 4.76 20.54 19.51
CA THR A 20 5.76 21.62 19.32
C THR A 20 5.60 22.76 20.33
N ASN A 21 4.38 23.04 20.79
CA ASN A 21 4.18 23.98 21.90
C ASN A 21 4.72 23.43 23.24
N ILE A 22 4.49 22.15 23.55
CA ILE A 22 5.03 21.51 24.77
C ILE A 22 6.56 21.51 24.76
N GLU A 23 7.16 21.26 23.61
CA GLU A 23 8.62 21.35 23.41
C GLU A 23 9.13 22.75 23.74
N LYS A 24 8.48 23.80 23.23
CA LYS A 24 8.88 25.20 23.42
C LYS A 24 8.76 25.69 24.87
N TYR A 25 7.70 25.28 25.57
CA TYR A 25 7.36 25.85 26.90
C TYR A 25 7.75 24.98 28.09
N HIS A 26 7.94 23.67 27.92
CA HIS A 26 8.27 22.77 29.02
C HIS A 26 9.62 22.09 28.85
N SER A 27 9.71 21.09 27.98
CA SER A 27 10.91 20.28 27.77
C SER A 27 10.68 19.23 26.69
N PHE A 28 11.75 18.88 25.97
CA PHE A 28 11.75 17.80 24.98
C PHE A 28 11.25 16.46 25.53
N TRP A 29 11.59 16.12 26.77
CA TRP A 29 11.19 14.83 27.37
C TRP A 29 9.67 14.67 27.48
N LEU A 30 8.95 15.74 27.86
CA LEU A 30 7.49 15.76 27.92
C LEU A 30 6.85 15.65 26.53
N ALA A 31 7.46 16.29 25.52
CA ALA A 31 6.98 16.22 24.14
C ALA A 31 7.01 14.78 23.58
N TYR A 32 8.04 13.99 23.92
CA TYR A 32 8.13 12.57 23.53
C TYR A 32 7.23 11.63 24.35
N LEU A 33 6.84 12.03 25.57
CA LEU A 33 5.96 11.22 26.42
C LEU A 33 4.52 11.21 25.89
N VAL A 34 4.06 12.31 25.31
CA VAL A 34 2.71 12.44 24.72
C VAL A 34 2.38 11.31 23.73
N PRO A 35 3.15 11.08 22.64
CA PRO A 35 2.85 9.99 21.71
C PRO A 35 2.96 8.61 22.38
N LEU A 36 3.89 8.42 23.33
CA LEU A 36 4.04 7.15 24.04
C LEU A 36 2.78 6.78 24.82
N VAL A 37 2.19 7.73 25.54
CA VAL A 37 0.94 7.50 26.28
C VAL A 37 -0.22 7.19 25.33
N VAL A 38 -0.34 7.92 24.23
CA VAL A 38 -1.41 7.71 23.22
C VAL A 38 -1.29 6.33 22.56
N PHE A 39 -0.08 5.92 22.16
CA PHE A 39 0.14 4.58 21.59
C PHE A 39 -0.14 3.48 22.60
N THR A 40 0.31 3.65 23.84
CA THR A 40 0.06 2.68 24.91
C THR A 40 -1.44 2.52 25.16
N GLY A 41 -2.18 3.64 25.26
CA GLY A 41 -3.64 3.61 25.40
C GLY A 41 -4.33 2.91 24.22
N SER A 42 -3.87 3.17 22.99
CA SER A 42 -4.38 2.52 21.78
C SER A 42 -4.19 0.99 21.81
N ILE A 43 -3.02 0.53 22.25
CA ILE A 43 -2.72 -0.90 22.41
C ILE A 43 -3.64 -1.54 23.46
N ILE A 44 -3.85 -0.87 24.60
CA ILE A 44 -4.75 -1.36 25.67
C ILE A 44 -6.17 -1.54 25.13
N VAL A 45 -6.69 -0.55 24.39
CA VAL A 45 -8.02 -0.63 23.76
C VAL A 45 -8.11 -1.81 22.80
N LEU A 46 -7.08 -2.05 21.98
CA LEU A 46 -7.02 -3.20 21.08
C LEU A 46 -7.02 -4.54 21.84
N ILE A 47 -6.26 -4.64 22.92
CA ILE A 47 -6.19 -5.87 23.74
C ILE A 47 -7.53 -6.14 24.41
N VAL A 48 -8.16 -5.13 25.00
CA VAL A 48 -9.48 -5.25 25.65
C VAL A 48 -10.56 -5.59 24.61
N GLY A 49 -10.48 -4.99 23.42
CA GLY A 49 -11.38 -5.22 22.29
C GLY A 49 -11.21 -6.58 21.59
N ARG A 50 -10.13 -7.32 21.87
CA ARG A 50 -9.76 -8.56 21.16
C ARG A 50 -10.88 -9.59 21.07
N LYS A 51 -11.71 -9.71 22.11
CA LYS A 51 -12.84 -10.66 22.16
C LYS A 51 -14.02 -10.29 21.26
N ARG A 52 -14.08 -9.03 20.77
CA ARG A 52 -15.15 -8.52 19.90
C ARG A 52 -14.74 -8.42 18.43
N TYR A 53 -13.48 -8.71 18.09
CA TYR A 53 -12.99 -8.64 16.72
C TYR A 53 -13.28 -9.93 15.94
N ILE A 54 -13.75 -9.77 14.70
CA ILE A 54 -13.88 -10.87 13.74
C ILE A 54 -12.48 -11.14 13.18
N LEU A 55 -11.90 -12.28 13.54
CA LEU A 55 -10.62 -12.73 13.02
C LEU A 55 -10.85 -13.34 11.63
N THR A 56 -10.45 -12.62 10.58
CA THR A 56 -10.42 -13.17 9.23
C THR A 56 -9.24 -14.14 9.08
N PRO A 57 -9.42 -15.28 8.40
CA PRO A 57 -8.33 -16.22 8.18
C PRO A 57 -7.20 -15.54 7.39
N PRO A 58 -5.94 -15.97 7.58
CA PRO A 58 -4.82 -15.38 6.86
C PRO A 58 -4.98 -15.64 5.36
N THR A 59 -5.33 -14.59 4.61
CA THR A 59 -5.22 -14.60 3.14
C THR A 59 -3.76 -14.87 2.80
N GLY A 60 -3.48 -15.97 2.12
CA GLY A 60 -2.10 -16.35 1.76
C GLY A 60 -1.35 -15.20 1.08
N SER A 61 -0.01 -15.22 1.13
CA SER A 61 0.79 -14.11 0.61
C SER A 61 0.56 -13.89 -0.89
N LEU A 62 -0.15 -12.80 -1.19
CA LEU A 62 -0.45 -12.34 -2.54
C LEU A 62 0.83 -12.09 -3.33
N LEU A 63 1.86 -11.54 -2.66
CA LEU A 63 3.17 -11.26 -3.25
C LEU A 63 3.89 -12.55 -3.67
N LEU A 64 3.87 -13.59 -2.82
CA LEU A 64 4.44 -14.89 -3.18
C LEU A 64 3.68 -15.51 -4.36
N ARG A 65 2.35 -15.41 -4.39
CA ARG A 65 1.53 -15.89 -5.52
C ARG A 65 1.87 -15.13 -6.82
N ALA A 66 1.95 -13.80 -6.77
CA ALA A 66 2.35 -12.96 -7.90
C ALA A 66 3.77 -13.28 -8.40
N GLY A 67 4.71 -13.48 -7.47
CA GLY A 67 6.09 -13.84 -7.79
C GLY A 67 6.20 -15.21 -8.48
N ARG A 68 5.42 -16.21 -8.06
CA ARG A 68 5.35 -17.52 -8.73
C ARG A 68 4.79 -17.39 -10.15
N VAL A 69 3.72 -16.63 -10.34
CA VAL A 69 3.12 -16.37 -11.66
C VAL A 69 4.12 -15.66 -12.58
N LEU A 70 4.85 -14.67 -12.06
CA LEU A 70 5.89 -13.98 -12.82
C LEU A 70 7.03 -14.92 -13.23
N MET A 71 7.55 -15.72 -12.30
CA MET A 71 8.57 -16.74 -12.61
C MET A 71 8.07 -17.76 -13.64
N LYS A 72 6.82 -18.20 -13.53
CA LYS A 72 6.17 -19.11 -14.49
C LYS A 72 6.12 -18.45 -15.88
N ALA A 73 5.68 -17.20 -15.98
CA ALA A 73 5.67 -16.43 -17.22
C ALA A 73 7.07 -16.28 -17.84
N ILE A 74 8.09 -15.95 -17.03
CA ILE A 74 9.49 -15.81 -17.49
C ILE A 74 10.00 -17.15 -18.03
N ARG A 75 9.84 -18.24 -17.26
CA ARG A 75 10.30 -19.58 -17.65
C ARG A 75 9.61 -20.07 -18.91
N MET A 76 8.29 -19.88 -19.02
CA MET A 76 7.52 -20.31 -20.20
C MET A 76 7.89 -19.50 -21.44
N ARG A 77 8.10 -18.18 -21.32
CA ARG A 77 8.62 -17.36 -22.43
C ARG A 77 10.00 -17.84 -22.90
N SER A 78 10.89 -18.18 -21.95
CA SER A 78 12.22 -18.69 -22.29
C SER A 78 12.19 -20.07 -22.97
N LYS A 79 11.20 -20.91 -22.65
CA LYS A 79 11.05 -22.26 -23.23
C LYS A 79 10.32 -22.28 -24.58
N LEU A 80 9.22 -21.54 -24.71
CA LEU A 80 8.43 -21.51 -25.95
C LEU A 80 9.05 -20.60 -27.03
N GLY A 81 9.94 -19.68 -26.65
CA GLY A 81 10.41 -18.62 -27.54
C GLY A 81 9.25 -17.76 -28.07
N LYS A 82 9.49 -16.94 -29.11
CA LYS A 82 8.46 -16.11 -29.77
C LYS A 82 7.39 -16.92 -30.52
N ARG A 83 7.31 -18.25 -30.37
CA ARG A 83 6.41 -19.13 -31.15
C ARG A 83 4.94 -19.05 -30.73
N ALA A 84 4.62 -18.51 -29.55
CA ALA A 84 3.26 -18.21 -29.16
C ALA A 84 3.02 -16.71 -29.30
N ASP A 85 2.27 -16.31 -30.32
CA ASP A 85 1.83 -14.93 -30.52
C ASP A 85 0.82 -14.54 -29.42
N ARG A 86 1.33 -14.31 -28.20
CA ARG A 86 0.53 -13.88 -27.06
C ARG A 86 0.70 -12.37 -26.86
N PRO A 87 -0.40 -11.60 -26.74
CA PRO A 87 -0.36 -10.14 -26.72
C PRO A 87 0.28 -9.56 -25.46
N HIS A 88 0.38 -10.30 -24.35
CA HIS A 88 1.03 -9.83 -23.12
C HIS A 88 1.95 -10.88 -22.49
N PHE A 89 3.04 -10.40 -21.87
CA PHE A 89 4.05 -11.24 -21.22
C PHE A 89 3.49 -12.17 -20.14
N LEU A 90 2.48 -11.71 -19.38
CA LEU A 90 1.84 -12.53 -18.35
C LEU A 90 0.89 -13.59 -18.92
N ASP A 91 0.47 -13.46 -20.17
CA ASP A 91 -0.42 -14.44 -20.79
C ASP A 91 0.32 -15.78 -21.02
N TYR A 92 1.66 -15.80 -20.93
CA TYR A 92 2.47 -17.02 -20.94
C TYR A 92 2.34 -17.86 -19.65
N ALA A 93 1.85 -17.27 -18.55
CA ALA A 93 1.55 -18.01 -17.33
C ALA A 93 0.15 -18.65 -17.35
N LYS A 94 -0.73 -18.23 -18.28
CA LYS A 94 -2.05 -18.85 -18.47
C LYS A 94 -1.88 -20.21 -19.12
N GLU A 95 -2.25 -21.26 -18.39
CA GLU A 95 -2.40 -22.60 -18.95
C GLU A 95 -3.64 -22.61 -19.85
N ILE A 96 -3.46 -23.07 -21.10
CA ILE A 96 -4.60 -23.36 -21.98
C ILE A 96 -5.15 -24.70 -21.50
N PRO A 97 -6.47 -24.84 -21.28
CA PRO A 97 -7.07 -26.14 -20.99
C PRO A 97 -6.76 -27.07 -22.15
N SER A 98 -5.83 -27.98 -21.90
CA SER A 98 -5.37 -28.96 -22.88
C SER A 98 -6.22 -30.20 -22.65
N SER A 99 -7.32 -30.30 -23.40
CA SER A 99 -8.26 -31.44 -23.49
C SER A 99 -9.63 -31.22 -22.82
N PRO A 100 -10.74 -31.60 -23.47
CA PRO A 100 -12.07 -31.50 -22.90
C PRO A 100 -12.36 -32.64 -21.91
N ILE A 101 -12.97 -32.28 -20.77
CA ILE A 101 -14.03 -33.05 -20.08
C ILE A 101 -13.61 -34.16 -19.08
N ASN A 102 -12.33 -34.53 -18.92
CA ASN A 102 -11.95 -35.64 -18.01
C ASN A 102 -11.15 -35.28 -16.74
N GLU A 103 -10.89 -34.00 -16.44
CA GLU A 103 -10.18 -33.59 -15.23
C GLU A 103 -11.13 -32.96 -14.20
N ASP A 104 -11.00 -33.38 -12.93
CA ASP A 104 -11.84 -33.01 -11.79
C ASP A 104 -12.35 -31.56 -11.84
N GLU A 105 -13.65 -31.35 -11.64
CA GLU A 105 -14.32 -30.04 -11.63
C GLU A 105 -13.57 -29.01 -10.76
N GLN A 106 -12.97 -29.49 -9.67
CA GLN A 106 -12.15 -28.70 -8.75
C GLN A 106 -10.86 -28.15 -9.37
N ASN A 107 -10.21 -28.88 -10.27
CA ASN A 107 -9.01 -28.43 -11.00
C ASN A 107 -9.38 -27.36 -12.03
N THR A 108 -10.53 -27.52 -12.69
CA THR A 108 -11.06 -26.52 -13.64
C THR A 108 -11.37 -25.20 -12.94
N VAL A 109 -12.01 -25.24 -11.76
CA VAL A 109 -12.31 -24.04 -10.95
C VAL A 109 -11.03 -23.36 -10.47
N ALA A 110 -10.03 -24.14 -10.04
CA ALA A 110 -8.73 -23.60 -9.61
C ALA A 110 -7.98 -22.90 -10.76
N GLN A 111 -8.02 -23.47 -11.97
CA GLN A 111 -7.42 -22.87 -13.17
C GLN A 111 -8.13 -21.58 -13.60
N LEU A 112 -9.46 -21.55 -13.55
CA LEU A 112 -10.24 -20.33 -13.84
C LEU A 112 -9.91 -19.22 -12.83
N SER A 113 -9.79 -19.55 -11.55
CA SER A 113 -9.35 -18.60 -10.50
C SER A 113 -7.93 -18.08 -10.74
N GLU A 114 -7.00 -18.94 -11.19
CA GLU A 114 -5.63 -18.52 -11.50
C GLU A 114 -5.56 -17.63 -12.75
N ASN A 115 -6.36 -17.92 -13.78
CA ASN A 115 -6.45 -17.10 -14.97
C ASN A 115 -7.06 -15.72 -14.68
N GLN A 116 -8.11 -15.66 -13.85
CA GLN A 116 -8.69 -14.39 -13.39
C GLN A 116 -7.66 -13.57 -12.58
N PHE A 117 -6.91 -14.22 -11.69
CA PHE A 117 -5.84 -13.57 -10.94
C PHE A 117 -4.76 -12.97 -11.85
N ILE A 118 -4.40 -13.63 -12.95
CA ILE A 118 -3.43 -13.12 -13.93
C ILE A 118 -3.97 -11.85 -14.61
N ASP A 119 -5.26 -11.81 -14.91
CA ASP A 119 -5.90 -10.62 -15.50
C ASP A 119 -5.96 -9.44 -14.51
N ASP A 120 -6.33 -9.70 -13.26
CA ASP A 120 -6.28 -8.71 -12.18
C ASP A 120 -4.84 -8.19 -11.97
N PHE A 121 -3.85 -9.08 -12.01
CA PHE A 121 -2.44 -8.71 -11.88
C PHE A 121 -1.95 -7.83 -13.05
N LYS A 122 -2.42 -8.10 -14.28
CA LYS A 122 -2.16 -7.26 -15.45
C LYS A 122 -2.78 -5.88 -15.31
N GLN A 123 -3.99 -5.80 -14.78
CA GLN A 123 -4.63 -4.51 -14.47
C GLN A 123 -3.87 -3.75 -13.38
N ALA A 124 -3.43 -4.45 -12.33
CA ALA A 124 -2.62 -3.85 -11.27
C ALA A 124 -1.31 -3.26 -11.81
N ILE A 125 -0.58 -3.98 -12.67
CA ILE A 125 0.65 -3.47 -13.30
C ILE A 125 0.38 -2.24 -14.17
N ARG A 126 -0.75 -2.21 -14.90
CA ARG A 126 -1.16 -1.02 -15.67
C ARG A 126 -1.44 0.17 -14.75
N ALA A 127 -2.14 -0.05 -13.64
CA ALA A 127 -2.36 0.98 -12.64
C ALA A 127 -1.03 1.46 -12.02
N CYS A 128 -0.07 0.56 -11.79
CA CYS A 128 1.25 0.92 -11.27
C CYS A 128 2.04 1.87 -12.18
N ARG A 129 1.74 1.92 -13.48
CA ARG A 129 2.34 2.91 -14.38
C ARG A 129 1.97 4.34 -14.01
N VAL A 130 0.81 4.56 -13.40
CA VAL A 130 0.40 5.89 -12.92
C VAL A 130 1.28 6.32 -11.74
N PHE A 131 1.69 5.39 -10.87
CA PHE A 131 2.60 5.70 -9.76
C PHE A 131 4.01 6.11 -10.21
N LEU A 132 4.39 5.89 -11.48
CA LEU A 132 5.66 6.41 -12.00
C LEU A 132 5.70 7.96 -12.04
N PHE A 133 4.54 8.62 -12.00
CA PHE A 133 4.45 10.08 -11.90
C PHE A 133 4.52 10.58 -10.44
N TYR A 134 4.43 9.69 -9.46
CA TYR A 134 4.45 10.05 -8.04
C TYR A 134 5.76 10.72 -7.58
N PRO A 135 6.96 10.30 -8.04
CA PRO A 135 8.20 11.01 -7.73
C PRO A 135 8.20 12.46 -8.20
N PHE A 136 7.64 12.75 -9.38
CA PHE A 136 7.55 14.12 -9.89
C PHE A 136 6.63 14.98 -9.01
N TYR A 137 5.47 14.43 -8.64
CA TYR A 137 4.58 15.09 -7.67
C TYR A 137 5.30 15.36 -6.34
N TRP A 138 6.03 14.39 -5.82
CA TRP A 138 6.74 14.51 -4.55
C TRP A 138 7.84 15.58 -4.60
N ILE A 139 8.59 15.68 -5.70
CA ILE A 139 9.61 16.72 -5.89
C ILE A 139 8.95 18.11 -5.89
N CYS A 140 7.87 18.30 -6.65
CA CYS A 140 7.14 19.58 -6.68
C CYS A 140 6.57 19.94 -5.30
N TYR A 141 6.04 18.96 -4.56
CA TYR A 141 5.52 19.17 -3.21
C TYR A 141 6.62 19.62 -2.23
N ASN A 142 7.78 18.96 -2.22
CA ASN A 142 8.89 19.35 -1.35
C ASN A 142 9.45 20.74 -1.71
N GLN A 143 9.47 21.09 -3.00
CA GLN A 143 9.89 22.43 -3.44
C GLN A 143 8.92 23.50 -2.92
N LEU A 144 7.61 23.26 -2.98
CA LEU A 144 6.59 24.16 -2.44
C LEU A 144 6.78 24.35 -0.93
N SER A 145 6.95 23.26 -0.17
CA SER A 145 7.20 23.33 1.28
C SER A 145 8.46 24.12 1.62
N THR A 146 9.56 23.89 0.91
CA THR A 146 10.82 24.62 1.12
C THR A 146 10.66 26.12 0.86
N ASN A 147 9.96 26.50 -0.21
CA ASN A 147 9.71 27.91 -0.53
C ASN A 147 8.86 28.61 0.55
N LEU A 148 7.85 27.92 1.10
CA LEU A 148 7.02 28.46 2.18
C LEU A 148 7.83 28.71 3.47
N VAL A 149 8.75 27.79 3.82
CA VAL A 149 9.63 27.96 4.98
C VAL A 149 10.56 29.16 4.79
N SER A 150 11.16 29.31 3.60
CA SER A 150 12.03 30.45 3.29
C SER A 150 11.28 31.79 3.34
N GLN A 151 10.03 31.85 2.85
CA GLN A 151 9.19 33.05 2.97
C GLN A 151 8.88 33.38 4.43
N ALA A 152 8.53 32.38 5.24
CA ALA A 152 8.29 32.57 6.67
C ALA A 152 9.53 33.05 7.43
N ALA A 153 10.73 32.57 7.05
CA ALA A 153 11.99 33.03 7.63
C ALA A 153 12.25 34.51 7.33
N GLN A 154 12.10 34.94 6.08
CA GLN A 154 12.31 36.34 5.67
C GLN A 154 11.32 37.32 6.31
N MET A 155 10.07 36.90 6.54
CA MET A 155 9.08 37.75 7.23
C MET A 155 9.43 38.03 8.69
N ASN A 156 10.15 37.13 9.36
CA ASN A 156 10.53 37.29 10.77
C ASN A 156 11.71 38.26 10.94
N ASP A 157 12.57 38.39 9.92
CA ASP A 157 13.72 39.32 9.93
C ASP A 157 13.32 40.77 9.62
N ILE A 158 12.16 41.01 8.99
CA ILE A 158 11.66 42.36 8.66
C ILE A 158 11.09 43.10 9.90
N PHE A 159 10.84 42.39 11.01
CA PHE A 159 10.29 42.96 12.26
C PHE A 159 11.33 43.09 13.40
N ARG A 160 12.62 43.06 13.10
CA ARG A 160 13.72 43.40 14.03
C ARG A 160 14.40 44.70 13.62
#